data_AF-A0A4P5VZU8-F1
#
_entry.id   AF-A0A4P5VZU8-F1
#
_cell.length_a   1.000
_cell.length_b   1.000
_cell.length_c   1.000
_cell.angle_alpha   90.00
_cell.angle_beta   90.00
_cell.angle_gamma   90.00
#
_symmetry.space_group_name_H-M   'P 1'
#
loop_
_entity.id
_entity.type
_entity.pdbx_description
1 polymer ?
#
loop_
_entity_poly.entity_id
_entity_poly.type
_entity_poly.pdbx_seq_one_letter_code
_entity_poly.pdbx_strand_id
1 'polypeptide(L)'
;MGIGPFTGSARATLGVMTALVLGFGAFRDVLDNPSSRLARSIDGRIVGVRQTILRGFEMPVSYERCFDQTLALAAEHRPAFVLGFGVAAGRVAALVESTARNRANHTIADVDGSFISEHGSGPLQIESRYAASLANALGLGCSPDAGEYVCNSWMYRVLRAGLPAAFVHLPAEGLDADRVAEGFGRFLDAEFARG
;
A
#
# COMPACT_ATOMS: atom_id res chain seq x y z
N MET A 1 -37.36 -46.37 -2.66
CA MET A 1 -36.46 -45.82 -1.61
C MET A 1 -35.13 -45.59 -2.29
N GLY A 2 -34.68 -44.40 -2.69
CA GLY A 2 -34.92 -43.04 -2.18
C GLY A 2 -33.59 -42.50 -1.63
N ILE A 3 -33.22 -41.27 -2.05
CA ILE A 3 -31.99 -40.47 -1.83
C ILE A 3 -30.90 -40.69 -2.90
N GLY A 4 -30.47 -39.76 -3.75
CA GLY A 4 -30.50 -38.29 -3.78
C GLY A 4 -29.06 -37.80 -4.08
N PRO A 5 -28.79 -36.95 -5.09
CA PRO A 5 -27.41 -36.58 -5.42
C PRO A 5 -26.84 -35.64 -4.34
N PHE A 6 -25.58 -35.86 -3.96
CA PHE A 6 -24.83 -34.93 -3.13
C PHE A 6 -24.65 -33.60 -3.88
N THR A 7 -25.59 -32.68 -3.71
CA THR A 7 -25.42 -31.26 -3.97
C THR A 7 -24.61 -30.66 -2.83
N GLY A 8 -23.30 -30.89 -2.85
CA GLY A 8 -22.36 -30.11 -2.06
C GLY A 8 -22.25 -28.71 -2.66
N SER A 9 -23.15 -27.80 -2.30
CA SER A 9 -22.88 -26.38 -2.43
C SER A 9 -21.61 -26.09 -1.63
N ALA A 10 -20.51 -25.84 -2.34
CA ALA A 10 -19.31 -25.31 -1.73
C ALA A 10 -19.65 -23.93 -1.18
N ARG A 11 -20.07 -23.88 0.09
CA ARG A 11 -19.94 -22.67 0.88
C ARG A 11 -18.45 -22.39 0.92
N ALA A 12 -18.01 -21.42 0.12
CA ALA A 12 -16.71 -20.81 0.30
C ALA A 12 -16.64 -20.39 1.76
N THR A 13 -15.83 -21.10 2.55
CA THR A 13 -15.41 -20.61 3.85
C THR A 13 -14.82 -19.24 3.56
N LEU A 14 -15.47 -18.17 4.01
CA LEU A 14 -14.92 -16.82 3.97
C LEU A 14 -13.66 -16.84 4.85
N GLY A 15 -12.55 -17.26 4.24
CA GLY A 15 -11.24 -17.20 4.85
C GLY A 15 -10.97 -15.75 5.18
N VAL A 16 -10.54 -15.50 6.42
CA VAL A 16 -10.22 -14.16 6.87
C VAL A 16 -9.12 -13.60 5.97
N MET A 17 -9.47 -12.58 5.18
CA MET A 17 -8.54 -11.92 4.27
C MET A 17 -7.60 -11.03 5.08
N THR A 18 -6.35 -10.86 4.63
CA THR A 18 -5.42 -9.89 5.22
C THR A 18 -5.02 -8.85 4.18
N ALA A 19 -4.87 -7.60 4.59
CA ALA A 19 -4.24 -6.56 3.79
C ALA A 19 -3.14 -5.88 4.60
N LEU A 20 -2.02 -5.56 3.95
CA LEU A 20 -0.93 -4.81 4.59
C LEU A 20 -1.19 -3.31 4.44
N VAL A 21 -0.93 -2.57 5.51
CA VAL A 21 -0.92 -1.11 5.54
C VAL A 21 0.46 -0.68 6.00
N LEU A 22 1.23 -0.08 5.10
CA LEU A 22 2.62 0.28 5.35
C LEU A 22 2.75 1.80 5.45
N GLY A 23 3.46 2.28 6.47
CA GLY A 23 3.76 3.70 6.64
C GLY A 23 5.23 3.91 6.92
N PHE A 24 5.82 5.00 6.47
CA PHE A 24 7.24 5.26 6.69
C PHE A 24 7.52 5.85 8.07
N GLY A 25 8.60 5.41 8.71
CA GLY A 25 9.10 5.96 9.96
C GLY A 25 9.73 7.35 9.80
N ALA A 26 10.52 7.73 10.79
CA ALA A 26 11.22 9.02 10.80
C ALA A 26 12.31 9.11 9.73
N PHE A 27 12.51 10.31 9.19
CA PHE A 27 13.62 10.62 8.27
C PHE A 27 13.87 12.13 8.23
N ARG A 28 15.15 12.53 8.13
CA ARG A 28 15.56 13.95 8.12
C ARG A 28 14.89 14.71 9.28
N ASP A 29 14.19 15.80 8.98
CA ASP A 29 13.48 16.63 9.95
C ASP A 29 12.08 16.11 10.32
N VAL A 30 11.61 15.04 9.66
CA VAL A 30 10.32 14.39 9.96
C VAL A 30 10.54 13.37 11.08
N LEU A 31 10.46 13.84 12.32
CA LEU A 31 10.61 12.99 13.51
C LEU A 31 9.36 12.14 13.80
N ASP A 32 8.19 12.70 13.53
CA ASP A 32 6.90 12.02 13.69
C ASP A 32 6.15 12.01 12.35
N ASN A 33 6.28 10.89 11.63
CA ASN A 33 5.75 10.75 10.28
C ASN A 33 4.26 10.33 10.30
N PRO A 34 3.34 11.12 9.70
CA PRO A 34 1.91 10.81 9.69
C PRO A 34 1.59 9.48 9.05
N SER A 35 2.41 9.01 8.10
CA SER A 35 2.18 7.71 7.45
C SER A 35 2.38 6.53 8.40
N SER A 36 3.43 6.54 9.22
CA SER A 36 3.63 5.50 10.23
C SER A 36 2.58 5.57 11.35
N ARG A 37 2.21 6.77 11.81
CA ARG A 37 1.10 6.93 12.77
C ARG A 37 -0.19 6.31 12.23
N LEU A 38 -0.52 6.57 10.97
CA LEU A 38 -1.69 6.01 10.30
C LEU A 38 -1.61 4.48 10.27
N ALA A 39 -0.51 3.91 9.79
CA ALA A 39 -0.33 2.46 9.70
C ALA A 39 -0.52 1.78 11.07
N ARG A 40 0.12 2.30 12.13
CA ARG A 40 -0.05 1.77 13.49
C ARG A 40 -1.48 1.89 14.01
N SER A 41 -2.16 3.00 13.74
CA SER A 41 -3.52 3.22 14.23
C SER A 41 -4.57 2.30 13.58
N ILE A 42 -4.25 1.74 12.41
CA ILE A 42 -5.11 0.86 11.63
C ILE A 42 -4.80 -0.62 11.85
N ASP A 43 -3.64 -0.97 12.42
CA ASP A 43 -3.28 -2.36 12.72
C ASP A 43 -4.33 -3.07 13.57
N GLY A 44 -4.67 -4.31 13.18
CA GLY A 44 -5.67 -5.14 13.85
C GLY A 44 -7.13 -4.79 13.54
N ARG A 45 -7.40 -3.71 12.81
CA ARG A 45 -8.77 -3.38 12.41
C ARG A 45 -9.31 -4.40 11.42
N ILE A 46 -10.61 -4.66 11.51
CA ILE A 46 -11.35 -5.50 10.57
C ILE A 46 -12.24 -4.59 9.72
N VAL A 47 -12.14 -4.70 8.40
CA VAL A 47 -12.85 -3.81 7.45
C VAL A 47 -13.59 -4.59 6.39
N GLY A 48 -14.61 -3.94 5.82
CA GLY A 48 -15.42 -4.48 4.73
C GLY A 48 -16.34 -5.63 5.14
N VAL A 49 -17.19 -6.03 4.21
CA VAL A 49 -18.14 -7.14 4.40
C VAL A 49 -17.44 -8.49 4.45
N ARG A 50 -16.23 -8.59 3.87
CA ARG A 50 -15.38 -9.79 3.90
C ARG A 50 -14.53 -9.93 5.17
N GLN A 51 -14.65 -8.99 6.11
CA GLN A 51 -13.93 -9.02 7.39
C GLN A 51 -12.40 -9.10 7.19
N THR A 52 -11.87 -8.27 6.29
CA THR A 52 -10.43 -8.22 6.03
C THR A 52 -9.69 -7.63 7.23
N ILE A 53 -8.73 -8.38 7.77
CA ILE A 53 -7.82 -7.90 8.82
C ILE A 53 -6.77 -6.99 8.18
N LEU A 54 -6.62 -5.79 8.72
CA LEU A 54 -5.56 -4.87 8.37
C LEU A 54 -4.35 -5.12 9.27
N ARG A 55 -3.18 -5.26 8.65
CA ARG A 55 -1.90 -5.40 9.35
C ARG A 55 -1.01 -4.20 9.06
N GLY A 56 -0.82 -3.38 10.08
CA GLY A 56 -0.15 -2.09 10.00
C GLY A 56 1.32 -2.18 10.40
N PHE A 57 2.23 -1.68 9.57
CA PHE A 57 3.66 -1.72 9.85
C PHE A 57 4.35 -0.38 9.56
N GLU A 58 5.28 -0.01 10.44
CA GLU A 58 6.26 1.03 10.16
C GLU A 58 7.39 0.45 9.30
N MET A 59 7.73 1.17 8.23
CA MET A 59 8.77 0.83 7.28
C MET A 59 9.93 1.82 7.38
N PRO A 60 11.19 1.36 7.22
CA PRO A 60 12.34 2.24 7.15
C PRO A 60 12.29 3.07 5.87
N VAL A 61 12.74 4.33 5.94
CA VAL A 61 12.96 5.17 4.76
C VAL A 61 14.29 4.77 4.11
N SER A 62 14.36 3.54 3.64
CA SER A 62 15.52 2.86 3.05
C SER A 62 15.13 2.26 1.71
N TYR A 63 15.95 2.47 0.68
CA TYR A 63 15.70 1.94 -0.65
C TYR A 63 15.67 0.41 -0.66
N GLU A 64 16.59 -0.23 0.05
CA GLU A 64 16.74 -1.68 0.09
C GLU A 64 15.79 -2.31 1.12
N ARG A 65 15.93 -1.92 2.40
CA ARG A 65 15.23 -2.57 3.51
C ARG A 65 13.72 -2.44 3.40
N CYS A 66 13.20 -1.33 2.88
CA CYS A 66 11.76 -1.15 2.74
C CYS A 66 11.14 -2.20 1.81
N PHE A 67 11.78 -2.48 0.69
CA PHE A 67 11.31 -3.49 -0.24
C PHE A 67 11.45 -4.91 0.33
N ASP A 68 12.61 -5.22 0.91
CA ASP A 68 12.87 -6.56 1.45
C ASP A 68 11.92 -6.90 2.60
N GLN A 69 11.66 -5.95 3.48
CA GLN A 69 10.65 -6.09 4.53
C GLN A 69 9.24 -6.24 3.95
N THR A 70 8.91 -5.52 2.87
CA THR A 70 7.61 -5.68 2.19
C THR A 70 7.44 -7.11 1.66
N LEU A 71 8.48 -7.68 1.05
CA LEU A 71 8.45 -9.07 0.58
C LEU A 71 8.34 -10.08 1.74
N ALA A 72 9.06 -9.85 2.84
CA ALA A 72 8.97 -10.69 4.03
C ALA A 72 7.55 -10.67 4.63
N LEU A 73 6.97 -9.49 4.80
CA LEU A 73 5.59 -9.34 5.28
C LEU A 73 4.57 -9.94 4.33
N ALA A 74 4.77 -9.81 3.01
CA ALA A 74 3.91 -10.42 2.01
C ALA A 74 3.98 -11.95 2.06
N ALA A 75 5.16 -12.53 2.27
CA ALA A 75 5.34 -13.97 2.45
C ALA A 75 4.70 -14.48 3.75
N GLU A 76 4.84 -13.73 4.85
CA GLU A 76 4.28 -14.06 6.16
C GLU A 76 2.75 -14.01 6.17
N HIS A 77 2.18 -12.89 5.70
CA HIS A 77 0.75 -12.60 5.84
C HIS A 77 -0.09 -12.99 4.62
N ARG A 78 0.54 -13.29 3.47
CA ARG A 78 -0.13 -13.58 2.19
C ARG A 78 -1.28 -12.60 1.90
N PRO A 79 -1.00 -11.29 1.89
CA PRO A 79 -2.05 -10.29 1.82
C PRO A 79 -2.74 -10.30 0.46
N ALA A 80 -4.03 -9.99 0.44
CA ALA A 80 -4.76 -9.71 -0.79
C ALA A 80 -4.34 -8.37 -1.40
N PHE A 81 -3.83 -7.44 -0.59
CA PHE A 81 -3.41 -6.12 -1.03
C PHE A 81 -2.34 -5.50 -0.11
N VAL A 82 -1.47 -4.66 -0.69
CA VAL A 82 -0.47 -3.86 0.03
C VAL A 82 -0.72 -2.38 -0.23
N LEU A 83 -1.11 -1.63 0.81
CA LEU A 83 -1.34 -0.20 0.72
C LEU A 83 -0.21 0.55 1.43
N GLY A 84 0.61 1.27 0.65
CA GLY A 84 1.68 2.10 1.19
C GLY A 84 1.24 3.56 1.39
N PHE A 85 1.74 4.18 2.46
CA PHE A 85 1.56 5.58 2.77
C PHE A 85 2.92 6.26 2.95
N GLY A 86 3.05 7.48 2.43
CA GLY A 86 4.21 8.34 2.66
C GLY A 86 3.78 9.79 2.87
N VAL A 87 4.61 10.59 3.53
CA VAL A 87 4.34 12.03 3.70
C VAL A 87 4.97 12.83 2.56
N ALA A 88 4.20 13.75 1.99
CA ALA A 88 4.66 14.78 1.08
C ALA A 88 4.26 16.14 1.68
N ALA A 89 5.07 16.64 2.62
CA ALA A 89 4.71 17.78 3.48
C ALA A 89 4.36 19.08 2.73
N GLY A 90 4.79 19.23 1.47
CA GLY A 90 4.42 20.38 0.62
C GLY A 90 3.04 20.27 -0.03
N ARG A 91 2.34 19.13 0.08
CA ARG A 91 1.01 18.93 -0.51
C ARG A 91 -0.07 19.41 0.46
N VAL A 92 -1.12 20.02 -0.09
CA VAL A 92 -2.32 20.47 0.66
C VAL A 92 -3.40 19.39 0.74
N ALA A 93 -3.25 18.29 0.00
CA ALA A 93 -4.23 17.20 -0.06
C ALA A 93 -3.53 15.85 -0.22
N ALA A 94 -4.18 14.80 0.30
CA ALA A 94 -3.75 13.43 0.06
C ALA A 94 -4.13 12.98 -1.35
N LEU A 95 -3.22 12.27 -2.02
CA LEU A 95 -3.41 11.81 -3.40
C LEU A 95 -2.91 10.37 -3.54
N VAL A 96 -3.64 9.58 -4.32
CA VAL A 96 -3.22 8.23 -4.71
C VAL A 96 -2.27 8.32 -5.89
N GLU A 97 -1.10 7.69 -5.80
CA GLU A 97 -0.13 7.69 -6.90
C GLU A 97 -0.54 6.70 -7.99
N SER A 98 -0.65 7.19 -9.23
CA SER A 98 -1.05 6.40 -10.40
C SER A 98 0.14 5.84 -11.17
N THR A 99 1.34 6.39 -10.99
CA THR A 99 2.52 6.02 -11.78
C THR A 99 3.77 5.97 -10.91
N ALA A 100 4.48 4.83 -10.97
CA ALA A 100 5.81 4.67 -10.40
C ALA A 100 6.86 4.67 -11.50
N ARG A 101 8.00 5.32 -11.28
CA ARG A 101 9.07 5.47 -12.27
C ARG A 101 10.31 4.68 -11.87
N ASN A 102 10.99 4.12 -12.85
CA ASN A 102 12.32 3.50 -12.68
C ASN A 102 13.39 4.58 -12.54
N ARG A 103 13.30 5.38 -11.48
CA ARG A 103 14.17 6.52 -11.24
C ARG A 103 14.22 6.83 -9.75
N ALA A 104 15.38 7.27 -9.30
CA ALA A 104 15.58 7.89 -8.02
C ALA A 104 16.57 9.05 -8.15
N ASN A 105 16.47 10.00 -7.22
CA ASN A 105 17.41 11.12 -7.16
C ASN A 105 18.72 10.65 -6.53
N HIS A 106 19.72 10.42 -7.37
CA HIS A 106 21.07 9.99 -7.00
C HIS A 106 21.85 10.95 -6.08
N THR A 107 21.32 12.14 -5.79
CA THR A 107 21.92 13.11 -4.85
C THR A 107 21.31 13.05 -3.46
N ILE A 108 20.29 12.23 -3.26
CA ILE A 108 19.57 12.10 -2.00
C ILE A 108 19.87 10.72 -1.40
N ALA A 109 20.53 10.72 -0.24
CA ALA A 109 20.70 9.51 0.56
C ALA A 109 19.39 9.13 1.26
N ASP A 110 19.17 7.83 1.40
CA ASP A 110 18.21 7.28 2.34
C ASP A 110 18.75 7.25 3.80
N VAL A 111 17.98 6.68 4.74
CA VAL A 111 18.40 6.63 6.16
C VAL A 111 19.59 5.70 6.42
N ASP A 112 19.95 4.84 5.46
CA ASP A 112 21.11 3.97 5.54
C ASP A 112 22.35 4.59 4.85
N GLY A 113 22.23 5.83 4.36
CA GLY A 113 23.30 6.51 3.62
C GLY A 113 23.44 6.04 2.17
N SER A 114 22.45 5.30 1.65
CA SER A 114 22.49 4.74 0.30
C SER A 114 21.93 5.69 -0.74
N PHE A 115 22.54 5.68 -1.91
CA PHE A 115 22.10 6.43 -3.09
C PHE A 115 21.84 5.48 -4.23
N ILE A 116 20.78 5.74 -5.00
CA ILE A 116 20.47 5.02 -6.23
C ILE A 116 19.99 5.98 -7.31
N SER A 117 20.17 5.62 -8.57
CA SER A 117 19.65 6.36 -9.72
C SER A 117 18.41 5.69 -10.34
N GLU A 118 18.36 4.36 -10.31
CA GLU A 118 17.32 3.52 -10.91
C GLU A 118 17.41 2.08 -10.37
N HIS A 119 16.47 1.23 -10.80
CA HIS A 119 16.35 -0.19 -10.41
C HIS A 119 16.80 -1.15 -11.52
N GLY A 120 17.83 -0.74 -12.28
CA GLY A 120 18.40 -1.48 -13.40
C GLY A 120 17.43 -1.65 -14.57
N SER A 121 17.65 -2.69 -15.37
CA SER A 121 16.84 -2.95 -16.57
C SER A 121 15.38 -3.23 -16.21
N GLY A 122 14.44 -2.53 -16.84
CA GLY A 122 13.00 -2.69 -16.64
C GLY A 122 12.22 -1.59 -17.35
N PRO A 123 10.88 -1.61 -17.30
CA PRO A 123 10.06 -0.52 -17.82
C PRO A 123 10.44 0.81 -17.17
N LEU A 124 10.45 1.90 -17.94
CA LEU A 124 10.74 3.24 -17.42
C LEU A 124 9.70 3.71 -16.39
N GLN A 125 8.48 3.22 -16.50
CA GLN A 125 7.40 3.47 -15.56
C GLN A 125 6.43 2.29 -15.51
N ILE A 126 5.70 2.18 -14.40
CA ILE A 126 4.64 1.21 -14.19
C ILE A 126 3.42 1.96 -13.68
N GLU A 127 2.29 1.78 -14.34
CA GLU A 127 1.01 2.35 -13.93
C GLU A 127 0.33 1.45 -12.90
N SER A 128 -0.20 2.06 -11.83
CA SER A 128 -0.97 1.35 -10.82
C SER A 128 -2.39 1.14 -11.32
N ARG A 129 -2.76 -0.13 -11.58
CA ARG A 129 -4.12 -0.52 -11.98
C ARG A 129 -5.20 -0.17 -10.96
N TYR A 130 -4.80 0.08 -9.71
CA TYR A 130 -5.69 0.31 -8.57
C TYR A 130 -5.87 1.78 -8.21
N ALA A 131 -5.09 2.68 -8.80
CA ALA A 131 -5.04 4.07 -8.35
C ALA A 131 -6.42 4.74 -8.43
N ALA A 132 -7.13 4.59 -9.55
CA ALA A 132 -8.43 5.23 -9.76
C ALA A 132 -9.51 4.68 -8.83
N SER A 133 -9.63 3.35 -8.69
CA SER A 133 -10.65 2.74 -7.83
C SER A 133 -10.37 2.99 -6.35
N LEU A 134 -9.10 2.94 -5.93
CA LEU A 134 -8.71 3.30 -4.57
C LEU A 134 -8.96 4.78 -4.28
N ALA A 135 -8.59 5.69 -5.19
CA ALA A 135 -8.84 7.12 -5.04
C ALA A 135 -10.34 7.41 -4.87
N ASN A 136 -11.19 6.80 -5.71
CA ASN A 136 -12.63 6.90 -5.58
C ASN A 136 -13.14 6.39 -4.22
N ALA A 137 -12.66 5.24 -3.76
CA ALA A 137 -13.09 4.64 -2.50
C ALA A 137 -12.67 5.44 -1.26
N LEU A 138 -11.51 6.11 -1.32
CA LEU A 138 -10.99 6.99 -0.27
C LEU A 138 -11.49 8.44 -0.37
N GLY A 139 -12.18 8.81 -1.47
CA GLY A 139 -12.58 10.20 -1.73
C GLY A 139 -11.40 11.13 -2.01
N LEU A 140 -10.35 10.61 -2.68
CA LEU A 140 -9.12 11.32 -3.01
C LEU A 140 -8.97 11.51 -4.53
N GLY A 141 -8.03 12.38 -4.91
CA GLY A 141 -7.56 12.49 -6.29
C GLY A 141 -6.41 11.52 -6.60
N CYS A 142 -6.01 11.46 -7.87
CA CYS A 142 -4.80 10.76 -8.31
C CYS A 142 -3.66 11.74 -8.60
N SER A 143 -2.42 11.30 -8.43
CA SER A 143 -1.21 11.98 -8.88
C SER A 143 -0.37 11.07 -9.77
N PRO A 144 0.14 11.53 -10.92
CA PRO A 144 0.98 10.73 -11.80
C PRO A 144 2.47 10.75 -11.39
N ASP A 145 2.78 11.21 -10.18
CA ASP A 145 4.15 11.47 -9.74
C ASP A 145 4.38 11.19 -8.25
N ALA A 146 4.92 10.00 -7.98
CA ALA A 146 5.33 9.57 -6.63
C ALA A 146 6.67 10.18 -6.17
N GLY A 147 7.25 11.11 -6.93
CA GLY A 147 8.55 11.71 -6.69
C GLY A 147 9.72 10.82 -7.11
N GLU A 148 10.91 11.11 -6.58
CA GLU A 148 12.17 10.42 -6.93
C GLU A 148 12.91 9.89 -5.68
N TYR A 149 12.20 9.71 -4.56
CA TYR A 149 12.78 9.20 -3.31
C TYR A 149 12.28 7.78 -3.00
N VAL A 150 12.38 7.35 -1.74
CA VAL A 150 12.06 5.97 -1.30
C VAL A 150 10.61 5.59 -1.63
N CYS A 151 9.63 6.52 -1.57
CA CYS A 151 8.24 6.23 -1.91
C CYS A 151 8.07 5.74 -3.35
N ASN A 152 8.63 6.46 -4.33
CA ASN A 152 8.61 6.06 -5.73
C ASN A 152 9.36 4.74 -5.94
N SER A 153 10.53 4.61 -5.33
CA SER A 153 11.35 3.40 -5.41
C SER A 153 10.59 2.17 -4.90
N TRP A 154 9.95 2.28 -3.73
CA TRP A 154 9.11 1.24 -3.15
C TRP A 154 7.97 0.88 -4.09
N MET A 155 7.21 1.88 -4.55
CA MET A 155 6.05 1.66 -5.42
C MET A 155 6.46 0.96 -6.72
N TYR A 156 7.56 1.41 -7.35
CA TYR A 156 8.08 0.81 -8.57
C TYR A 156 8.47 -0.66 -8.35
N ARG A 157 9.25 -0.95 -7.31
CA ARG A 157 9.74 -2.30 -7.03
C ARG A 157 8.61 -3.26 -6.65
N VAL A 158 7.65 -2.81 -5.83
CA VAL A 158 6.49 -3.62 -5.41
C VAL A 158 5.58 -3.94 -6.60
N LEU A 159 5.27 -2.97 -7.45
CA LEU A 159 4.48 -3.20 -8.66
C LEU A 159 5.23 -4.09 -9.65
N ARG A 160 6.53 -3.90 -9.83
CA ARG A 160 7.38 -4.74 -10.67
C ARG A 160 7.45 -6.19 -10.18
N ALA A 161 7.40 -6.41 -8.87
CA ALA A 161 7.33 -7.74 -8.26
C ALA A 161 5.95 -8.41 -8.43
N GLY A 162 4.96 -7.71 -9.01
CA GLY A 162 3.62 -8.24 -9.26
C GLY A 162 2.70 -8.27 -8.04
N LEU A 163 3.07 -7.59 -6.95
CA LEU A 163 2.20 -7.48 -5.78
C LEU A 163 1.01 -6.57 -6.07
N PRO A 164 -0.21 -6.93 -5.62
CA PRO A 164 -1.37 -6.05 -5.70
C PRO A 164 -1.17 -4.89 -4.71
N ALA A 165 -0.81 -3.72 -5.22
CA ALA A 165 -0.43 -2.60 -4.38
C ALA A 165 -0.82 -1.23 -4.93
N ALA A 166 -0.91 -0.26 -4.03
CA ALA A 166 -1.04 1.15 -4.35
C ALA A 166 -0.30 2.00 -3.29
N PHE A 167 -0.07 3.27 -3.63
CA PHE A 167 0.61 4.21 -2.74
C PHE A 167 -0.19 5.50 -2.60
N VAL A 168 -0.22 6.06 -1.40
CA VAL A 168 -0.90 7.33 -1.11
C VAL A 168 0.08 8.28 -0.43
N HIS A 169 0.27 9.45 -1.02
CA HIS A 169 0.98 10.53 -0.34
C HIS A 169 0.01 11.33 0.52
N LEU A 170 0.39 11.55 1.77
CA LEU A 170 -0.32 12.32 2.77
C LEU A 170 0.25 13.73 2.88
N PRO A 171 -0.58 14.74 3.20
CA PRO A 171 -0.08 16.02 3.68
C PRO A 171 0.49 15.88 5.11
N ALA A 172 1.08 16.94 5.65
CA ALA A 172 1.70 16.91 6.98
C ALA A 172 0.71 16.55 8.10
N GLU A 173 -0.54 16.98 7.93
CA GLU A 173 -1.66 16.73 8.84
C GLU A 173 -2.11 15.26 8.86
N GLY A 174 -1.73 14.48 7.83
CA GLY A 174 -2.14 13.10 7.67
C GLY A 174 -3.57 12.94 7.16
N LEU A 175 -4.15 11.77 7.43
CA LEU A 175 -5.55 11.45 7.17
C LEU A 175 -6.17 10.83 8.43
N ASP A 176 -7.49 10.95 8.53
CA ASP A 176 -8.27 10.28 9.56
C ASP A 176 -8.25 8.75 9.34
N ALA A 177 -7.82 8.02 10.37
CA ALA A 177 -7.62 6.58 10.30
C ALA A 177 -8.94 5.80 10.10
N ASP A 178 -10.04 6.30 10.66
CA ASP A 178 -11.36 5.66 10.55
C ASP A 178 -11.87 5.78 9.11
N ARG A 179 -11.77 6.97 8.52
CA ARG A 179 -12.12 7.20 7.10
C ARG A 179 -11.26 6.38 6.15
N VAL A 180 -9.96 6.28 6.41
CA VAL A 180 -9.06 5.45 5.60
C VAL A 180 -9.45 3.97 5.71
N ALA A 181 -9.67 3.45 6.92
CA ALA A 181 -10.06 2.06 7.13
C ALA A 181 -11.40 1.74 6.44
N GLU A 182 -12.40 2.62 6.56
CA GLU A 182 -13.71 2.46 5.93
C GLU A 182 -13.61 2.48 4.39
N GLY A 183 -12.92 3.49 3.83
CA GLY A 183 -12.73 3.60 2.39
C GLY A 183 -11.90 2.46 1.81
N PHE A 184 -10.87 2.01 2.52
CA PHE A 184 -10.08 0.86 2.11
C PHE A 184 -10.88 -0.45 2.16
N GLY A 185 -11.75 -0.62 3.17
CA GLY A 185 -12.71 -1.72 3.21
C GLY A 185 -13.62 -1.75 1.98
N ARG A 186 -14.21 -0.61 1.61
CA ARG A 186 -15.03 -0.49 0.39
C ARG A 186 -14.25 -0.84 -0.87
N PHE A 187 -13.00 -0.39 -0.98
CA PHE A 187 -12.12 -0.73 -2.09
C PHE A 187 -11.88 -2.24 -2.18
N LEU A 188 -11.48 -2.87 -1.06
CA LEU A 188 -11.19 -4.30 -1.01
C LEU A 188 -12.43 -5.14 -1.36
N ASP A 189 -13.59 -4.76 -0.85
CA ASP A 189 -14.85 -5.44 -1.16
C ASP A 189 -15.21 -5.36 -2.64
N ALA A 190 -14.96 -4.22 -3.31
CA ALA A 190 -15.25 -4.04 -4.73
C ALA A 190 -14.25 -4.78 -5.64
N GLU A 191 -12.96 -4.64 -5.36
CA GLU A 191 -11.88 -5.22 -6.20
C GLU A 191 -11.81 -6.75 -6.06
N PHE A 192 -12.01 -7.24 -4.85
CA PHE A 192 -11.89 -8.66 -4.53
C PHE A 192 -13.26 -9.32 -4.31
N ALA A 193 -14.30 -8.74 -4.91
CA ALA A 193 -15.69 -9.22 -4.89
C ALA A 193 -15.87 -10.63 -5.48
N ARG A 194 -14.92 -11.12 -6.27
CA ARG A 194 -15.02 -12.37 -7.04
C ARG A 194 -13.84 -13.30 -6.76
N GLY A 195 -13.95 -14.03 -5.67
CA GLY A 195 -13.16 -15.22 -5.35
C GLY A 195 -14.09 -16.25 -4.75
#